data_AF-A0A7C7RAX8-F1
#
_entry.id   AF-A0A7C7RAX8-F1
#
_cell.length_a   1.000
_cell.length_b   1.000
_cell.length_c   1.000
_cell.angle_alpha   90.00
_cell.angle_beta   90.00
_cell.angle_gamma   90.00
#
_symmetry.space_group_name_H-M   'P 1'
#
loop_
_entity.id
_entity.type
_entity.pdbx_description
1 polymer ?
#
loop_
_entity_poly.entity_id
_entity_poly.type
_entity_poly.pdbx_seq_one_letter_code
_entity_poly.pdbx_strand_id
1 'polypeptide(L)'
;MSAPSGIQAVLLDFGGVILHIDDPEPHRRLARRLGIPMRELWYEIYEGPLSVAAQRGEITPQELWRGLAQKWGWPPERGPELARIFWQGIRIETRWADWLRGLRPRYRTG
;
A
#
# COMPACT_ATOMS: atom_id res chain seq x y z
N MET A 1 -22.92 -16.08 -16.31
CA MET A 1 -23.50 -16.09 -14.96
C MET A 1 -24.15 -14.74 -14.73
N SER A 2 -25.48 -14.68 -14.57
CA SER A 2 -26.17 -13.43 -14.23
C SER A 2 -25.93 -13.10 -12.77
N ALA A 3 -25.46 -11.89 -12.47
CA ALA A 3 -25.31 -11.40 -11.10
C ALA A 3 -26.65 -11.50 -10.35
N PRO A 4 -26.65 -11.77 -9.03
CA PRO A 4 -27.88 -11.84 -8.24
C PRO A 4 -28.66 -10.53 -8.39
N SER A 5 -29.97 -10.65 -8.61
CA SER A 5 -30.87 -9.53 -8.79
C SER A 5 -30.81 -8.62 -7.55
N GLY A 6 -30.18 -7.46 -7.67
CA GLY A 6 -30.10 -6.45 -6.60
C GLY A 6 -28.75 -5.74 -6.43
N ILE A 7 -27.65 -6.20 -7.04
CA ILE A 7 -26.36 -5.49 -6.94
C ILE A 7 -26.42 -4.15 -7.68
N GLN A 8 -26.12 -3.05 -6.97
CA GLN A 8 -26.12 -1.69 -7.51
C GLN A 8 -24.71 -1.10 -7.68
N ALA A 9 -23.74 -1.59 -6.92
CA ALA A 9 -22.37 -1.11 -6.92
C ALA A 9 -21.37 -2.24 -6.75
N VAL A 10 -20.19 -2.07 -7.35
CA VAL A 10 -19.03 -2.94 -7.17
C VAL A 10 -17.88 -2.05 -6.74
N LEU A 11 -17.33 -2.30 -5.55
CA LEU A 11 -16.19 -1.57 -4.99
C LEU A 11 -15.02 -2.53 -4.83
N LEU A 12 -13.84 -2.14 -5.28
CA LEU A 12 -12.62 -2.91 -5.08
C LEU A 12 -11.74 -2.21 -4.04
N ASP A 13 -11.27 -2.96 -3.04
CA ASP A 13 -10.18 -2.46 -2.21
C ASP A 13 -8.90 -2.30 -3.06
N PHE A 14 -7.97 -1.48 -2.60
CA PHE A 14 -6.69 -1.29 -3.27
C PHE A 14 -5.67 -2.32 -2.79
N GLY A 15 -5.42 -2.39 -1.48
CA GLY A 15 -4.45 -3.31 -0.88
C GLY A 15 -4.92 -4.76 -0.94
N GLY A 16 -4.09 -5.69 -1.44
CA GLY A 16 -4.43 -7.12 -1.48
C GLY A 16 -5.45 -7.52 -2.55
N VAL A 17 -6.03 -6.55 -3.26
CA VAL A 17 -6.99 -6.78 -4.36
C VAL A 17 -6.46 -6.25 -5.69
N ILE A 18 -6.04 -4.98 -5.75
CA ILE A 18 -5.44 -4.37 -6.95
C ILE A 18 -3.92 -4.34 -6.82
N LEU A 19 -3.43 -4.06 -5.61
CA LEU A 19 -2.02 -3.96 -5.27
C LEU A 19 -1.57 -5.27 -4.60
N HIS A 20 -0.57 -5.93 -5.19
CA HIS A 20 -0.07 -7.23 -4.75
C HIS A 20 1.43 -7.19 -4.43
N ILE A 21 1.84 -8.01 -3.46
CA ILE A 21 3.25 -8.27 -3.17
C ILE A 21 3.66 -9.50 -3.97
N ASP A 22 4.32 -9.29 -5.10
CA ASP A 22 4.81 -10.37 -5.98
C ASP A 22 6.15 -10.91 -5.49
N ASP A 23 7.02 -10.02 -4.98
CA ASP A 23 8.33 -10.37 -4.45
C ASP A 23 8.49 -9.80 -3.03
N PRO A 24 8.51 -10.65 -1.99
CA PRO A 24 8.72 -10.21 -0.62
C PRO A 24 10.21 -9.94 -0.30
N GLU A 25 11.16 -10.30 -1.15
CA GLU A 25 12.59 -10.21 -0.84
C GLU A 25 13.10 -8.75 -0.61
N PRO A 26 12.65 -7.72 -1.35
CA PRO A 26 13.03 -6.34 -1.05
C PRO A 26 12.67 -5.93 0.39
N HIS A 27 11.50 -6.33 0.87
CA HIS A 27 11.04 -6.10 2.25
C HIS A 27 11.92 -6.85 3.27
N ARG A 28 12.30 -8.10 2.98
CA ARG A 28 13.21 -8.87 3.84
C ARG A 28 14.61 -8.25 3.92
N ARG A 29 15.15 -7.79 2.80
CA ARG A 29 16.45 -7.08 2.76
C ARG A 29 16.38 -5.76 3.53
N LEU A 30 15.29 -5.01 3.35
CA LEU A 30 15.08 -3.76 4.05
C LEU A 30 14.99 -3.96 5.57
N ALA A 31 14.16 -4.90 6.02
CA ALA A 31 14.03 -5.23 7.44
C ALA A 31 15.38 -5.64 8.06
N ARG A 32 16.16 -6.50 7.37
CA ARG A 32 17.53 -6.86 7.79
C ARG A 32 18.44 -5.65 7.90
N ARG A 33 18.40 -4.74 6.93
CA ARG A 33 19.22 -3.52 6.91
C ARG A 33 18.87 -2.56 8.05
N LEU A 34 17.59 -2.48 8.40
CA LEU A 34 17.09 -1.65 9.50
C LEU A 34 17.26 -2.33 10.87
N GLY A 35 17.63 -3.61 10.92
CA GLY A 35 17.77 -4.36 12.17
C GLY A 35 16.44 -4.67 12.86
N ILE A 36 15.32 -4.64 12.13
CA ILE A 36 13.96 -4.87 12.66
C ILE A 36 13.35 -6.16 12.09
N PRO A 37 12.44 -6.82 12.81
CA PRO A 37 11.71 -7.95 12.25
C PRO A 37 10.75 -7.50 11.15
N MET A 38 10.55 -8.35 10.14
CA MET A 38 9.67 -8.04 8.99
C MET A 38 8.24 -7.67 9.42
N ARG A 39 7.70 -8.29 10.48
CA ARG A 39 6.37 -7.94 11.03
C ARG A 39 6.27 -6.48 11.48
N GLU A 40 7.37 -5.93 12.00
CA GLU A 40 7.41 -4.54 12.47
C GLU A 40 7.48 -3.58 11.28
N LEU A 41 8.26 -3.91 10.24
CA LEU A 41 8.26 -3.16 8.99
C LEU A 41 6.85 -3.04 8.40
N TRP A 42 6.10 -4.15 8.33
CA TRP A 42 4.71 -4.16 7.85
C TRP A 42 3.79 -3.36 8.78
N TYR A 43 3.86 -3.62 10.09
CA TYR A 43 3.04 -2.92 11.07
C TYR A 43 3.21 -1.40 10.94
N GLU A 44 4.43 -0.89 10.98
CA GLU A 44 4.67 0.56 10.94
C GLU A 44 4.18 1.25 9.66
N ILE A 45 4.25 0.55 8.52
CA ILE A 45 3.89 1.10 7.21
C ILE A 45 2.38 1.04 6.95
N TYR A 46 1.66 0.05 7.48
CA TYR A 46 0.21 -0.09 7.21
C TYR A 46 -0.69 0.27 8.40
N GLU A 47 -0.21 0.07 9.62
CA GLU A 47 -1.03 0.14 10.85
C GLU A 47 -0.42 1.03 11.93
N GLY A 48 0.85 1.42 11.78
CA GLY A 48 1.57 2.23 12.76
C GLY A 48 0.98 3.63 12.89
N PRO A 49 1.24 4.33 14.02
CA PRO A 49 0.64 5.65 14.28
C PRO A 49 0.84 6.67 13.16
N LEU A 50 2.05 6.70 12.56
CA LEU A 50 2.33 7.58 11.41
C LEU A 50 1.53 7.18 10.17
N SER A 51 1.39 5.88 9.91
CA SER A 51 0.60 5.40 8.78
C SER A 51 -0.87 5.75 8.95
N VAL A 52 -1.43 5.56 10.14
CA VAL A 52 -2.81 5.93 10.47
C VAL A 52 -3.04 7.44 10.31
N ALA A 53 -2.11 8.27 10.78
CA ALA A 53 -2.18 9.73 10.59
C ALA A 53 -2.15 10.10 9.10
N ALA A 54 -1.28 9.47 8.30
CA ALA A 54 -1.20 9.70 6.86
C ALA A 54 -2.48 9.27 6.13
N GLN A 55 -3.05 8.13 6.49
CA GLN A 55 -4.33 7.63 5.94
C GLN A 55 -5.50 8.58 6.26
N ARG A 56 -5.46 9.27 7.42
CA ARG A 56 -6.43 10.30 7.81
C ARG A 56 -6.17 11.67 7.17
N GLY A 57 -5.07 11.84 6.44
CA GLY A 57 -4.66 13.12 5.86
C GLY A 57 -4.11 14.12 6.88
N GLU A 58 -3.76 13.68 8.09
CA GLU A 58 -3.18 14.51 9.15
C GLU A 58 -1.71 14.85 8.85
N ILE A 59 -1.01 13.97 8.12
CA ILE A 59 0.34 14.19 7.60
C ILE A 59 0.43 13.77 6.13
N THR A 60 1.36 14.35 5.41
CA THR A 60 1.65 14.00 4.01
C THR A 60 2.39 12.66 3.89
N PRO A 61 2.34 11.98 2.73
CA PRO A 61 3.17 10.80 2.47
C PRO A 61 4.67 11.08 2.67
N GLN A 62 5.15 12.27 2.32
CA GLN A 62 6.54 12.67 2.52
C GLN A 62 6.90 12.72 4.01
N GLU A 63 6.00 13.25 4.84
CA GLU A 63 6.18 13.30 6.30
C GLU A 63 6.15 11.91 6.93
N LEU A 64 5.28 11.02 6.48
CA LEU A 64 5.26 9.61 6.87
C LEU A 64 6.64 8.96 6.65
N TRP A 65 7.16 9.03 5.43
CA TRP A 65 8.43 8.38 5.10
C TRP A 65 9.63 9.02 5.81
N ARG A 66 9.62 10.33 6.01
CA ARG A 66 10.63 11.03 6.82
C ARG A 66 10.57 10.58 8.29
N GLY A 67 9.38 10.46 8.86
CA GLY A 67 9.17 10.02 10.25
C GLY A 67 9.58 8.57 10.48
N LEU A 68 9.23 7.67 9.54
CA LEU A 68 9.66 6.28 9.58
C LEU A 68 11.18 6.14 9.43
N ALA A 69 11.78 6.92 8.52
CA ALA A 69 13.24 6.98 8.39
C ALA A 69 13.90 7.36 9.72
N GLN A 70 13.46 8.47 10.33
CA GLN A 70 13.95 8.91 11.63
C GLN A 70 13.79 7.83 12.71
N LYS A 71 12.61 7.19 12.79
CA LYS A 71 12.30 6.15 13.77
C LYS A 71 13.27 4.96 13.70
N TRP A 72 13.67 4.56 12.49
CA TRP A 72 14.58 3.43 12.28
C TRP A 72 16.06 3.82 12.17
N GLY A 73 16.42 5.05 12.53
CA GLY A 73 17.80 5.53 12.42
C GLY A 73 18.30 5.69 10.98
N TRP A 74 17.39 5.78 10.01
CA TRP A 74 17.69 6.12 8.62
C TRP A 74 17.71 7.65 8.45
N PRO A 75 18.57 8.22 7.58
CA PRO A 75 18.60 9.66 7.35
C PRO A 75 17.22 10.19 6.92
N PRO A 76 16.58 11.10 7.68
CA PRO A 76 15.20 11.53 7.43
C PRO A 76 14.98 12.10 6.02
N GLU A 77 15.96 12.83 5.50
CA GLU A 77 15.99 13.38 4.14
C GLU A 77 16.01 12.31 3.04
N ARG A 78 16.39 11.07 3.39
CA ARG A 78 16.35 9.89 2.50
C ARG A 78 15.08 9.06 2.68
N GLY A 79 14.04 9.59 3.33
CA GLY A 79 12.71 8.97 3.38
C GLY A 79 12.14 8.56 2.01
N PRO A 80 12.25 9.37 0.94
CA PRO A 80 11.80 8.96 -0.40
C PRO A 80 12.53 7.73 -0.95
N GLU A 81 13.80 7.54 -0.58
CA GLU A 81 14.53 6.33 -0.97
C GLU A 81 14.03 5.11 -0.20
N LEU A 82 13.77 5.25 1.10
CA LEU A 82 13.16 4.20 1.92
C LEU A 82 11.82 3.75 1.32
N ALA A 83 10.97 4.71 0.92
CA ALA A 83 9.71 4.44 0.22
C ALA A 83 9.96 3.65 -1.08
N ARG A 84 10.89 4.12 -1.92
CA ARG A 84 11.23 3.46 -3.20
C ARG A 84 11.72 2.03 -3.00
N ILE A 85 12.50 1.76 -1.94
CA ILE A 85 12.96 0.40 -1.61
C ILE A 85 11.79 -0.46 -1.15
N PHE A 86 10.93 0.08 -0.29
CA PHE A 86 9.76 -0.63 0.20
C PHE A 86 8.82 -1.03 -0.94
N TRP A 87 8.51 -0.13 -1.87
CA TRP A 87 7.62 -0.42 -3.00
C TRP A 87 8.21 -1.38 -4.05
N GLN A 88 9.48 -1.78 -3.95
CA GLN A 88 10.03 -2.82 -4.82
C GLN A 88 9.37 -4.17 -4.53
N GLY A 89 9.02 -4.89 -5.60
CA GLY A 89 8.34 -6.17 -5.48
C GLY A 89 6.84 -6.07 -5.27
N ILE A 90 6.29 -4.85 -5.28
CA ILE A 90 4.85 -4.59 -5.27
C ILE A 90 4.40 -4.27 -6.70
N ARG A 91 3.34 -4.93 -7.18
CA ARG A 91 2.74 -4.71 -8.50
C ARG A 91 1.28 -4.24 -8.39
N ILE A 92 0.89 -3.45 -9.39
CA ILE A 92 -0.50 -3.09 -9.63
C ILE A 92 -1.05 -4.02 -10.72
N GLU A 93 -2.09 -4.77 -10.40
CA GLU A 93 -2.79 -5.65 -11.33
C GLU A 93 -3.89 -4.87 -12.06
N THR A 94 -3.55 -4.32 -13.22
CA THR A 94 -4.44 -3.42 -13.97
C THR A 94 -5.67 -4.14 -14.53
N ARG A 95 -5.65 -5.47 -14.68
CA ARG A 95 -6.83 -6.21 -15.19
C ARG A 95 -8.07 -6.01 -14.33
N TRP A 96 -7.91 -5.76 -13.02
CA TRP A 96 -9.03 -5.51 -12.12
C TRP A 96 -9.64 -4.14 -12.34
N ALA A 97 -8.81 -3.13 -12.61
CA ALA A 97 -9.29 -1.81 -13.01
C ALA A 97 -10.00 -1.87 -14.37
N ASP A 98 -9.49 -2.67 -15.30
CA ASP A 98 -10.08 -2.86 -16.63
C ASP A 98 -11.44 -3.57 -16.54
N TRP A 99 -11.50 -4.63 -15.73
CA TRP A 99 -12.74 -5.33 -15.42
C TRP A 99 -13.77 -4.41 -14.76
N LEU A 100 -13.35 -3.62 -13.77
CA LEU A 100 -14.22 -2.65 -13.09
C LEU A 100 -14.75 -1.59 -14.06
N ARG A 101 -13.92 -1.11 -15.01
CA ARG A 101 -14.38 -0.19 -16.08
C ARG A 101 -15.45 -0.83 -16.96
N GLY A 102 -15.32 -2.12 -17.29
CA GLY A 102 -16.30 -2.87 -18.07
C GLY A 102 -17.67 -3.03 -17.40
N LEU A 103 -17.78 -2.79 -16.09
CA LEU A 103 -19.05 -2.83 -15.36
C LEU A 103 -19.88 -1.55 -15.55
N ARG A 104 -19.29 -0.48 -16.10
CA ARG A 104 -20.01 0.76 -16.44
C ARG A 104 -20.75 0.61 -17.77
N PRO A 105 -21.97 1.17 -17.92
CA PRO A 105 -22.69 1.99 -16.94
C PRO A 105 -23.61 1.19 -16.00
N ARG A 106 -23.62 -0.14 -16.08
CA ARG A 106 -24.60 -1.00 -15.40
C ARG A 106 -24.51 -0.94 -13.86
N TYR A 107 -23.32 -0.74 -13.33
CA TYR A 107 -23.07 -0.63 -11.89
C TYR A 107 -22.34 0.67 -11.58
N ARG A 108 -22.58 1.20 -10.37
CA ARG A 108 -21.66 2.18 -9.78
C ARG A 108 -20.34 1.47 -9.45
N THR A 109 -19.21 2.10 -9.75
CA THR A 109 -17.90 1.49 -9.50
C THR A 109 -16.99 2.43 -8.75
N GLY A 110 -16.17 1.87 -7.86
CA GLY A 110 -15.19 2.58 -7.03
C GLY A 110 -14.09 1.65 -6.53
#